data_AF-A0A2A2LGK9-F1
#
_entry.id   AF-A0A2A2LGK9-F1
#
_cell.length_a   1.000
_cell.length_b   1.000
_cell.length_c   1.000
_cell.angle_alpha   90.00
_cell.angle_beta   90.00
_cell.angle_gamma   90.00
#
_symmetry.space_group_name_H-M   'P 1'
#
loop_
_entity.id
_entity.type
_entity.pdbx_description
1 polymer ?
#
loop_
_entity_poly.entity_id
_entity_poly.type
_entity_poly.pdbx_seq_one_letter_code
_entity_poly.pdbx_strand_id
1 'polypeptide(L)'
;MFCRYECKCASGYVLDKDGHSCKLDNEQEGFLYLSLGFEVRSMPMFNAASKNSVYDTMHKLDKHGFARSIDYSTADQTVFMAIDMNNNEGEIGALKDGIFNVLRENVTGVGYVAVDWTQGNIYFTQKYPAPRPGISVCTREGFFCRQIIPGQPADLKDGSARQSYRGLALHPQAGRLVWIDSYRSTYKIMAANLDGTNVHPLVENKLPYPSGLAVDPIRNEIYFGDVEEMLIERVDMHGANR
;
A
#
# COMPACT_ATOMS: atom_id res chain seq x y z
N MET A 1 -5.20 31.51 38.03
CA MET A 1 -4.37 30.84 37.00
C MET A 1 -5.36 30.14 36.06
N PHE A 2 -5.62 30.70 34.88
CA PHE A 2 -6.60 30.15 33.94
C PHE A 2 -5.87 29.24 32.95
N CYS A 3 -6.22 27.95 32.93
CA CYS A 3 -5.75 27.04 31.89
C CYS A 3 -6.43 27.43 30.56
N ARG A 4 -5.64 27.92 29.61
CA ARG A 4 -6.05 28.04 28.21
C ARG A 4 -5.76 26.71 27.52
N TYR A 5 -6.74 26.20 26.80
CA TYR A 5 -6.57 25.12 25.84
C TYR A 5 -6.55 25.72 24.44
N GLU A 6 -5.87 25.04 23.52
CA GLU A 6 -5.82 25.42 22.10
C GLU A 6 -5.98 24.14 21.27
N CYS A 7 -6.87 24.19 20.28
CA CYS A 7 -7.06 23.10 19.34
C CYS A 7 -5.88 23.07 18.36
N LYS A 8 -5.29 21.90 18.14
CA LYS A 8 -4.28 21.67 17.10
C LYS A 8 -4.83 20.69 16.08
N CYS A 9 -4.48 20.90 14.82
CA CYS A 9 -4.87 20.05 13.72
C CYS A 9 -3.78 19.02 13.40
N ALA A 10 -4.19 17.93 12.76
CA ALA A 10 -3.27 16.94 12.22
C ALA A 10 -2.40 17.54 11.10
N SER A 11 -1.25 16.93 10.82
CA SER A 11 -0.39 17.35 9.71
C SER A 11 -1.18 17.42 8.39
N GLY A 12 -1.05 18.51 7.64
CA GLY A 12 -1.81 18.78 6.41
C GLY A 12 -3.15 19.50 6.61
N TYR A 13 -3.52 19.83 7.86
CA TYR A 13 -4.72 20.59 8.18
C TYR A 13 -4.37 21.84 8.98
N VAL A 14 -5.04 22.95 8.66
CA VAL A 14 -4.93 24.20 9.40
C VAL A 14 -6.18 24.44 10.23
N LEU A 15 -5.99 24.99 11.43
CA LEU A 15 -7.11 25.38 12.28
C LEU A 15 -7.91 26.47 11.57
N ASP A 16 -9.20 26.21 11.40
CA ASP A 16 -10.08 27.18 10.77
C ASP A 16 -10.34 28.36 11.71
N LYS A 17 -10.92 29.44 11.16
CA LYS A 17 -11.10 30.70 11.88
C LYS A 17 -12.02 30.59 13.11
N ASP A 18 -12.77 29.50 13.23
CA ASP A 18 -13.61 29.20 14.40
C ASP A 18 -12.81 28.70 15.61
N GLY A 19 -11.51 28.43 15.44
CA GLY A 19 -10.62 27.97 16.52
C GLY A 19 -10.88 26.54 16.98
N HIS A 20 -11.74 25.79 16.29
CA HIS A 20 -12.19 24.46 16.70
C HIS A 20 -12.24 23.44 15.56
N SER A 21 -12.51 23.87 14.34
CA SER A 21 -12.56 23.00 13.17
C SER A 21 -11.23 23.00 12.44
N CYS A 22 -10.83 21.84 11.92
CA CYS A 22 -9.65 21.71 11.08
C CYS A 22 -10.08 21.65 9.61
N LYS A 23 -9.49 22.50 8.78
CA LYS A 23 -9.67 22.44 7.32
C LYS A 23 -8.38 21.98 6.66
N LEU A 24 -8.51 21.29 5.53
CA LEU A 24 -7.36 20.92 4.72
C LEU A 24 -6.59 22.19 4.33
N ASP A 25 -5.27 22.14 4.42
CA ASP A 25 -4.44 23.25 3.93
C ASP A 25 -4.48 23.27 2.39
N ASN A 26 -5.40 24.08 1.85
CA ASN A 26 -5.62 24.20 0.41
C ASN A 26 -4.44 24.84 -0.35
N GLU A 27 -3.38 25.31 0.32
CA GLU A 27 -2.15 25.76 -0.35
C GLU A 27 -1.21 24.59 -0.71
N GLN A 28 -1.41 23.41 -0.11
CA GLN A 28 -0.72 22.16 -0.45
C GLN A 28 -1.66 20.95 -0.28
N GLU A 29 -2.54 20.68 -1.25
CA GLU A 29 -3.44 19.49 -1.26
C GLU A 29 -2.72 18.13 -1.32
N GLY A 30 -1.40 18.10 -1.18
CA GLY A 30 -0.57 16.89 -1.19
C GLY A 30 -0.03 16.53 -2.56
N PHE A 31 0.67 15.39 -2.60
CA PHE A 31 1.32 14.86 -3.78
C PHE A 31 0.76 13.48 -4.12
N LEU A 32 0.59 13.23 -5.42
CA LEU A 32 0.44 11.89 -5.96
C LEU A 32 1.82 11.34 -6.29
N TYR A 33 2.16 10.20 -5.70
CA TYR A 33 3.36 9.45 -6.07
C TYR A 33 2.99 8.32 -7.04
N LEU A 34 3.82 8.13 -8.07
CA LEU A 34 3.57 7.19 -9.16
C LEU A 34 4.80 6.33 -9.40
N SER A 35 4.62 5.01 -9.39
CA SER A 35 5.62 4.06 -9.85
C SER A 35 5.43 3.80 -11.35
N LEU A 36 6.45 4.12 -12.16
CA LEU A 36 6.43 3.93 -13.62
C LEU A 36 7.44 2.85 -14.06
N GLY A 37 7.56 1.79 -13.26
CA GLY A 37 8.56 0.75 -13.48
C GLY A 37 9.95 1.22 -13.04
N PHE A 38 10.70 1.87 -13.93
CA PHE A 38 12.10 2.24 -13.68
C PHE A 38 12.31 3.54 -12.90
N GLU A 39 11.24 4.27 -12.59
CA GLU A 39 11.32 5.50 -11.83
C GLU A 39 10.08 5.71 -10.96
N VAL A 40 10.26 6.51 -9.92
CA VAL A 40 9.19 7.07 -9.11
C VAL A 40 9.07 8.55 -9.40
N ARG A 41 7.85 8.99 -9.68
CA ARG A 41 7.51 10.39 -9.94
C ARG A 41 6.57 10.94 -8.87
N SER A 42 6.56 12.26 -8.74
CA SER A 42 5.59 13.00 -7.94
C SER A 42 4.84 14.02 -8.79
N MET A 43 3.60 14.29 -8.42
CA MET A 43 2.75 15.31 -9.03
C MET A 43 1.93 16.00 -7.93
N PRO A 44 1.95 17.34 -7.81
CA PRO A 44 1.11 18.06 -6.85
C PRO A 44 -0.36 17.98 -7.26
N MET A 45 -1.26 17.71 -6.30
CA MET A 45 -2.69 17.53 -6.57
C MET A 45 -3.38 18.81 -7.08
N PHE A 46 -3.08 19.96 -6.48
CA PHE A 46 -3.70 21.25 -6.81
C PHE A 46 -3.38 21.74 -8.23
N ASN A 47 -2.29 21.26 -8.85
CA ASN A 47 -1.85 21.71 -10.17
C ASN A 47 -2.19 20.74 -11.31
N ALA A 48 -2.95 19.65 -11.03
CA ALA A 48 -3.33 18.67 -12.04
C ALA A 48 -4.22 19.25 -13.17
N ALA A 49 -4.95 20.34 -12.89
CA ALA A 49 -5.82 21.03 -13.84
C ALA A 49 -5.11 22.09 -14.69
N SER A 50 -3.87 22.49 -14.36
CA SER A 50 -3.10 23.35 -15.25
C SER A 50 -2.53 22.50 -16.38
N LYS A 51 -2.51 23.05 -17.60
CA LYS A 51 -1.89 22.39 -18.77
C LYS A 51 -0.37 22.14 -18.60
N ASN A 52 0.22 22.64 -17.52
CA ASN A 52 1.62 22.48 -17.15
C ASN A 52 1.73 21.55 -15.93
N SER A 53 1.04 20.40 -15.92
CA SER A 53 1.23 19.38 -14.88
C SER A 53 2.72 19.03 -14.79
N VAL A 54 3.40 19.58 -13.79
CA VAL A 54 4.83 19.35 -13.57
C VAL A 54 4.95 17.98 -12.90
N TYR A 55 5.35 16.99 -13.68
CA TYR A 55 5.77 15.70 -13.18
C TYR A 55 7.25 15.77 -12.85
N ASP A 56 7.59 15.59 -11.57
CA ASP A 56 8.99 15.56 -11.15
C ASP A 56 9.44 14.12 -10.93
N THR A 57 10.54 13.74 -11.57
CA THR A 57 11.23 12.48 -11.27
C THR A 57 11.86 12.60 -9.89
N MET A 58 11.37 11.81 -8.93
CA MET A 58 11.95 11.75 -7.59
C MET A 58 13.19 10.86 -7.56
N HIS A 59 13.11 9.71 -8.21
CA HIS A 59 14.20 8.73 -8.22
C HIS A 59 14.11 7.83 -9.43
N LYS A 60 15.26 7.54 -10.04
CA LYS A 60 15.42 6.51 -11.06
C LYS A 60 16.05 5.30 -10.39
N LEU A 61 15.44 4.13 -10.55
CA LEU A 61 15.89 2.90 -9.90
C LEU A 61 17.16 2.33 -10.54
N ASP A 62 17.53 2.80 -11.74
CA ASP A 62 18.72 2.40 -12.47
C ASP A 62 18.90 0.86 -12.50
N LYS A 63 19.79 0.33 -11.65
CA LYS A 63 20.14 -1.10 -11.59
C LYS A 63 19.27 -1.92 -10.64
N HIS A 64 18.44 -1.27 -9.81
CA HIS A 64 17.61 -1.94 -8.81
C HIS A 64 16.38 -2.65 -9.41
N GLY A 65 16.05 -2.42 -10.69
CA GLY A 65 14.92 -3.09 -11.35
C GLY A 65 13.68 -2.22 -11.45
N PHE A 66 12.50 -2.81 -11.19
CA PHE A 66 11.20 -2.17 -11.43
C PHE A 66 10.39 -2.03 -10.14
N ALA A 67 10.00 -0.81 -9.77
CA ALA A 67 9.02 -0.58 -8.73
C ALA A 67 7.67 -1.17 -9.15
N ARG A 68 7.24 -2.22 -8.46
CA ARG A 68 5.95 -2.90 -8.63
C ARG A 68 4.82 -2.17 -7.91
N SER A 69 5.15 -1.63 -6.75
CA SER A 69 4.23 -0.86 -5.91
C SER A 69 5.03 0.06 -5.01
N ILE A 70 4.37 1.10 -4.52
CA ILE A 70 4.91 2.06 -3.58
C ILE A 70 3.87 2.36 -2.51
N ASP A 71 4.34 2.76 -1.34
CA ASP A 71 3.50 3.33 -0.28
C ASP A 71 4.24 4.44 0.45
N TYR A 72 3.53 5.32 1.14
CA TYR A 72 4.10 6.53 1.74
C TYR A 72 3.83 6.62 3.24
N SER A 73 4.90 6.89 3.99
CA SER A 73 4.83 7.20 5.43
C SER A 73 4.83 8.69 5.65
N THR A 74 3.70 9.23 6.10
CA THR A 74 3.57 10.65 6.48
C THR A 74 4.35 11.01 7.74
N ALA A 75 4.65 10.03 8.60
CA ALA A 75 5.35 10.25 9.87
C ALA A 75 6.75 10.82 9.70
N ASP A 76 7.41 10.51 8.57
CA ASP A 76 8.79 10.92 8.32
C ASP A 76 9.10 11.13 6.83
N GLN A 77 8.06 11.23 6.01
CA GLN A 77 8.12 11.57 4.59
C GLN A 77 8.92 10.58 3.73
N THR A 78 8.80 9.28 4.02
CA THR A 78 9.50 8.22 3.27
C THR A 78 8.56 7.52 2.29
N VAL A 79 9.01 7.34 1.04
CA VAL A 79 8.36 6.46 0.06
C VAL A 79 9.01 5.07 0.15
N PHE A 80 8.21 4.05 0.48
CA PHE A 80 8.60 2.65 0.46
C PHE A 80 8.22 2.02 -0.86
N MET A 81 9.01 1.05 -1.34
CA MET A 81 8.84 0.45 -2.65
C MET A 81 9.09 -1.05 -2.60
N ALA A 82 8.22 -1.83 -3.25
CA ALA A 82 8.53 -3.20 -3.63
C ALA A 82 9.15 -3.19 -5.03
N ILE A 83 10.37 -3.70 -5.15
CA ILE A 83 11.15 -3.63 -6.39
C ILE A 83 11.39 -5.06 -6.89
N ASP A 84 10.89 -5.34 -8.09
CA ASP A 84 11.08 -6.63 -8.77
C ASP A 84 12.27 -6.55 -9.71
N MET A 85 13.13 -7.56 -9.62
CA MET A 85 14.37 -7.68 -10.38
C MET A 85 14.30 -8.87 -11.33
N ASN A 86 15.34 -9.03 -12.13
CA ASN A 86 15.45 -10.19 -13.00
C ASN A 86 15.40 -11.51 -12.17
N ASN A 87 14.89 -12.57 -12.79
CA ASN A 87 14.76 -13.91 -12.18
C ASN A 87 13.84 -14.01 -10.94
N ASN A 88 12.94 -13.04 -10.72
CA ASN A 88 12.06 -12.95 -9.55
C ASN A 88 12.82 -12.70 -8.23
N GLU A 89 14.06 -12.24 -8.28
CA GLU A 89 14.68 -11.61 -7.12
C GLU A 89 14.00 -10.25 -6.88
N GLY A 90 14.08 -9.73 -5.66
CA GLY A 90 13.42 -8.48 -5.33
C GLY A 90 13.99 -7.82 -4.10
N GLU A 91 13.64 -6.55 -3.95
CA GLU A 91 14.09 -5.68 -2.86
C GLU A 91 12.91 -4.94 -2.23
N ILE A 92 13.08 -4.57 -0.97
CA ILE A 92 12.30 -3.50 -0.35
C ILE A 92 13.19 -2.27 -0.25
N GLY A 93 12.80 -1.21 -0.95
CA GLY A 93 13.51 0.06 -0.97
C GLY A 93 12.79 1.14 -0.18
N ALA A 94 13.54 2.15 0.24
CA ALA A 94 13.02 3.37 0.84
C ALA A 94 13.72 4.60 0.27
N LEU A 95 12.94 5.58 -0.18
CA LEU A 95 13.40 6.88 -0.65
C LEU A 95 13.00 7.94 0.36
N LYS A 96 14.00 8.62 0.92
CA LYS A 96 13.83 9.70 1.88
C LYS A 96 14.78 10.83 1.55
N ASP A 97 14.25 12.05 1.41
CA ASP A 97 15.05 13.25 1.11
C ASP A 97 15.99 13.09 -0.11
N GLY A 98 15.52 12.37 -1.14
CA GLY A 98 16.30 12.07 -2.35
C GLY A 98 17.33 10.95 -2.19
N ILE A 99 17.49 10.39 -1.00
CA ILE A 99 18.41 9.28 -0.71
C ILE A 99 17.64 7.97 -0.76
N PHE A 100 18.05 7.10 -1.68
CA PHE A 100 17.51 5.75 -1.81
C PHE A 100 18.35 4.74 -1.02
N ASN A 101 17.68 3.93 -0.20
CA ASN A 101 18.29 2.85 0.55
C ASN A 101 17.54 1.54 0.28
N VAL A 102 18.30 0.46 0.06
CA VAL A 102 17.76 -0.90 0.08
C VAL A 102 17.66 -1.34 1.53
N LEU A 103 16.43 -1.56 2.00
CA LEU A 103 16.16 -2.03 3.37
C LEU A 103 16.26 -3.55 3.47
N ARG A 104 15.94 -4.24 2.38
CA ARG A 104 15.99 -5.70 2.32
C ARG A 104 16.28 -6.19 0.92
N GLU A 105 17.31 -7.01 0.80
CA GLU A 105 17.67 -7.74 -0.42
C GLU A 105 17.07 -9.14 -0.43
N ASN A 106 17.13 -9.81 -1.59
CA ASN A 106 16.74 -11.22 -1.76
C ASN A 106 15.28 -11.52 -1.36
N VAL A 107 14.38 -10.58 -1.61
CA VAL A 107 12.93 -10.73 -1.40
C VAL A 107 12.32 -11.36 -2.65
N THR A 108 12.54 -12.66 -2.82
CA THR A 108 12.04 -13.40 -3.99
C THR A 108 10.53 -13.24 -4.13
N GLY A 109 10.08 -12.99 -5.37
CA GLY A 109 8.67 -12.89 -5.72
C GLY A 109 7.93 -11.74 -5.04
N VAL A 110 8.61 -10.64 -4.72
CA VAL A 110 7.98 -9.46 -4.12
C VAL A 110 6.88 -8.89 -5.03
N GLY A 111 5.79 -8.41 -4.43
CA GLY A 111 4.64 -7.87 -5.16
C GLY A 111 4.28 -6.46 -4.71
N TYR A 112 3.55 -6.40 -3.61
CA TYR A 112 3.00 -5.17 -3.05
C TYR A 112 3.68 -4.82 -1.73
N VAL A 113 3.89 -3.54 -1.47
CA VAL A 113 4.32 -2.99 -0.18
C VAL A 113 3.20 -2.14 0.41
N ALA A 114 3.03 -2.18 1.73
CA ALA A 114 2.19 -1.25 2.47
C ALA A 114 2.85 -0.90 3.81
N VAL A 115 2.74 0.34 4.27
CA VAL A 115 3.43 0.83 5.47
C VAL A 115 2.44 1.19 6.58
N ASP A 116 2.71 0.69 7.79
CA ASP A 116 2.03 1.17 8.98
C ASP A 116 2.67 2.52 9.35
N TRP A 117 2.04 3.63 8.95
CA TRP A 117 2.54 4.97 9.26
C TRP A 117 2.47 5.34 10.75
N THR A 118 1.81 4.53 11.59
CA THR A 118 1.72 4.77 13.04
C THR A 118 2.87 4.14 13.80
N GLN A 119 3.35 2.96 13.36
CA GLN A 119 4.43 2.21 14.02
C GLN A 119 5.70 2.06 13.18
N GLY A 120 5.65 2.38 11.89
CA GLY A 120 6.76 2.27 10.94
C GLY A 120 7.01 0.86 10.38
N ASN A 121 6.16 -0.12 10.67
CA ASN A 121 6.32 -1.48 10.15
C ASN A 121 5.98 -1.56 8.67
N ILE A 122 6.73 -2.38 7.92
CA ILE A 122 6.58 -2.55 6.47
C ILE A 122 5.99 -3.91 6.20
N TYR A 123 4.85 -3.94 5.50
CA TYR A 123 4.16 -5.16 5.08
C TYR A 123 4.40 -5.36 3.59
N PHE A 124 4.64 -6.60 3.17
CA PHE A 124 4.82 -6.89 1.76
C PHE A 124 4.39 -8.31 1.40
N THR A 125 3.93 -8.46 0.17
CA THR A 125 3.50 -9.75 -0.38
C THR A 125 4.66 -10.45 -1.09
N GLN A 126 4.74 -11.77 -0.94
CA GLN A 126 5.63 -12.63 -1.71
C GLN A 126 4.82 -13.73 -2.41
N LYS A 127 5.06 -13.93 -3.70
CA LYS A 127 4.47 -15.01 -4.51
C LYS A 127 5.53 -16.01 -4.96
N TYR A 128 5.09 -17.13 -5.54
CA TYR A 128 6.01 -18.06 -6.22
C TYR A 128 6.95 -17.28 -7.18
N PRO A 129 8.27 -17.54 -7.16
CA PRO A 129 8.96 -18.69 -6.57
C PRO A 129 9.50 -18.49 -5.14
N ALA A 130 8.95 -17.55 -4.36
CA ALA A 130 9.35 -17.37 -2.97
C ALA A 130 9.30 -18.69 -2.17
N PRO A 131 10.33 -19.01 -1.37
CA PRO A 131 10.31 -20.19 -0.50
C PRO A 131 9.18 -20.17 0.54
N ARG A 132 8.77 -18.97 0.93
CA ARG A 132 7.67 -18.69 1.87
C ARG A 132 6.74 -17.65 1.23
N PRO A 133 5.86 -18.04 0.29
CA PRO A 133 4.88 -17.12 -0.26
C PRO A 133 3.86 -16.73 0.82
N GLY A 134 3.27 -15.54 0.73
CA GLY A 134 2.42 -15.00 1.79
C GLY A 134 2.57 -13.50 1.96
N ILE A 135 2.12 -13.01 3.12
CA ILE A 135 2.35 -11.65 3.57
C ILE A 135 3.32 -11.68 4.74
N SER A 136 4.38 -10.90 4.61
CA SER A 136 5.41 -10.73 5.62
C SER A 136 5.40 -9.29 6.14
N VAL A 137 5.81 -9.13 7.39
CA VAL A 137 6.05 -7.83 8.01
C VAL A 137 7.52 -7.73 8.39
N CYS A 138 8.10 -6.55 8.24
CA CYS A 138 9.42 -6.19 8.74
C CYS A 138 9.33 -4.95 9.63
N THR A 139 10.30 -4.80 10.54
CA THR A 139 10.60 -3.49 11.12
C THR A 139 10.97 -2.49 10.02
N ARG A 140 10.85 -1.21 10.35
CA ARG A 140 11.12 -0.09 9.44
C ARG A 140 12.48 -0.18 8.74
N GLU A 141 13.50 -0.63 9.45
CA GLU A 141 14.87 -0.75 8.95
C GLU A 141 15.09 -2.03 8.13
N GLY A 142 14.09 -2.91 8.00
CA GLY A 142 14.18 -4.17 7.27
C GLY A 142 14.88 -5.32 8.01
N PHE A 143 15.34 -5.09 9.25
CA PHE A 143 16.15 -6.05 10.01
C PHE A 143 15.36 -7.26 10.52
N PHE A 144 14.21 -7.02 11.15
CA PHE A 144 13.44 -8.09 11.78
C PHE A 144 12.18 -8.34 10.99
N CYS A 145 12.13 -9.50 10.34
CA CYS A 145 11.04 -9.86 9.44
C CYS A 145 10.42 -11.19 9.81
N ARG A 146 9.09 -11.28 9.68
CA ARG A 146 8.32 -12.49 9.91
C ARG A 146 7.18 -12.61 8.92
N GLN A 147 6.94 -13.82 8.44
CA GLN A 147 5.72 -14.15 7.74
C GLN A 147 4.55 -14.21 8.74
N ILE A 148 3.51 -13.41 8.49
CA ILE A 148 2.32 -13.32 9.34
C ILE A 148 1.12 -14.04 8.73
N ILE A 149 1.05 -14.10 7.38
CA ILE A 149 -0.02 -14.81 6.66
C ILE A 149 0.66 -15.75 5.66
N PRO A 150 0.61 -17.07 5.87
CA PRO A 150 1.11 -18.05 4.91
C PRO A 150 0.29 -18.03 3.62
N GLY A 151 0.98 -18.04 2.49
CA GLY A 151 0.38 -18.18 1.17
C GLY A 151 0.08 -19.64 0.82
N GLN A 152 -0.61 -19.82 -0.31
CA GLN A 152 -0.89 -21.12 -0.88
C GLN A 152 0.33 -21.67 -1.63
N PRO A 153 0.62 -22.98 -1.53
CA PRO A 153 1.73 -23.58 -2.25
C PRO A 153 1.46 -23.57 -3.76
N ALA A 154 2.53 -23.39 -4.54
CA ALA A 154 2.47 -23.50 -5.98
C ALA A 154 2.37 -24.97 -6.41
N ASP A 155 1.47 -25.28 -7.35
CA ASP A 155 1.57 -26.51 -8.14
C ASP A 155 2.33 -26.21 -9.43
N LEU A 156 3.43 -26.92 -9.67
CA LEU A 156 4.23 -26.74 -10.89
C LEU A 156 3.54 -27.29 -12.14
N LYS A 157 2.57 -28.19 -11.98
CA LYS A 157 1.78 -28.78 -13.08
C LYS A 157 0.53 -27.97 -13.41
N ASP A 158 0.05 -27.16 -12.46
CA ASP A 158 -1.12 -26.30 -12.61
C ASP A 158 -0.74 -24.84 -12.40
N GLY A 159 -0.54 -24.12 -13.52
CA GLY A 159 -0.18 -22.71 -13.49
C GLY A 159 -1.20 -21.81 -12.78
N SER A 160 -2.48 -22.22 -12.71
CA SER A 160 -3.52 -21.48 -11.99
C SER A 160 -3.33 -21.57 -10.46
N ALA A 161 -2.69 -22.63 -9.98
CA ALA A 161 -2.36 -22.83 -8.57
C ALA A 161 -1.07 -22.11 -8.17
N ARG A 162 -0.72 -21.00 -8.83
CA ARG A 162 0.35 -20.09 -8.40
C ARG A 162 -0.29 -18.85 -7.79
N GLN A 163 -0.31 -18.78 -6.46
CA GLN A 163 -0.89 -17.64 -5.78
C GLN A 163 -0.20 -16.36 -6.20
N SER A 164 -0.98 -15.33 -6.46
CA SER A 164 -0.50 -13.98 -6.68
C SER A 164 -1.38 -12.98 -5.92
N TYR A 165 -0.88 -11.76 -5.81
CA TYR A 165 -1.55 -10.66 -5.13
C TYR A 165 -1.77 -9.55 -6.15
N ARG A 166 -2.82 -8.74 -5.96
CA ARG A 166 -3.13 -7.62 -6.86
C ARG A 166 -3.27 -6.27 -6.15
N GLY A 167 -3.12 -6.27 -4.83
CA GLY A 167 -3.09 -5.08 -4.00
C GLY A 167 -2.89 -5.47 -2.55
N LEU A 168 -2.36 -4.53 -1.77
CA LEU A 168 -2.19 -4.62 -0.32
C LEU A 168 -2.38 -3.20 0.24
N ALA A 169 -3.22 -3.04 1.26
CA ALA A 169 -3.36 -1.79 1.98
C ALA A 169 -3.62 -2.06 3.46
N LEU A 170 -3.32 -1.07 4.30
CA LEU A 170 -3.49 -1.16 5.74
C LEU A 170 -4.55 -0.18 6.22
N HIS A 171 -5.21 -0.54 7.31
CA HIS A 171 -5.88 0.38 8.22
C HIS A 171 -5.18 0.30 9.59
N PRO A 172 -4.08 1.05 9.80
CA PRO A 172 -3.28 0.93 11.02
C PRO A 172 -4.05 1.23 12.30
N GLN A 173 -4.89 2.27 12.30
CA GLN A 173 -5.71 2.65 13.45
C GLN A 173 -6.73 1.57 13.86
N ALA A 174 -7.27 0.82 12.89
CA ALA A 174 -8.16 -0.31 13.15
C ALA A 174 -7.40 -1.63 13.37
N GLY A 175 -6.07 -1.63 13.24
CA GLY A 175 -5.24 -2.84 13.33
C GLY A 175 -5.58 -3.87 12.25
N ARG A 176 -5.92 -3.44 11.03
CA ARG A 176 -6.31 -4.32 9.91
C ARG A 176 -5.39 -4.18 8.70
N LEU A 177 -5.25 -5.26 7.93
CA LEU A 177 -4.69 -5.25 6.58
C LEU A 177 -5.67 -5.93 5.60
N VAL A 178 -5.70 -5.45 4.36
CA VAL A 178 -6.60 -5.92 3.30
C VAL A 178 -5.78 -6.16 2.03
N TRP A 179 -6.05 -7.26 1.33
CA TRP A 179 -5.36 -7.60 0.09
C TRP A 179 -6.29 -8.24 -0.93
N ILE A 180 -5.93 -8.12 -2.21
CA ILE A 180 -6.57 -8.90 -3.28
C ILE A 180 -5.76 -10.18 -3.47
N ASP A 181 -6.39 -11.31 -3.17
CA ASP A 181 -5.86 -12.66 -3.36
C ASP A 181 -6.26 -13.23 -4.72
N SER A 182 -5.34 -13.92 -5.38
CA SER A 182 -5.56 -14.63 -6.65
C SER A 182 -5.00 -16.04 -6.57
N TYR A 183 -5.88 -17.05 -6.56
CA TYR A 183 -5.48 -18.45 -6.53
C TYR A 183 -6.47 -19.33 -7.29
N ARG A 184 -5.98 -20.25 -8.15
CA ARG A 184 -6.80 -21.17 -8.96
C ARG A 184 -7.89 -20.45 -9.76
N SER A 185 -7.49 -19.36 -10.44
CA SER A 185 -8.38 -18.50 -11.22
C SER A 185 -9.57 -17.92 -10.44
N THR A 186 -9.47 -17.87 -9.12
CA THR A 186 -10.45 -17.24 -8.23
C THR A 186 -9.81 -16.02 -7.58
N TYR A 187 -10.57 -14.94 -7.48
CA TYR A 187 -10.15 -13.72 -6.81
C TYR A 187 -11.02 -13.46 -5.59
N LYS A 188 -10.39 -12.99 -4.52
CA LYS A 188 -11.06 -12.57 -3.29
C LYS A 188 -10.38 -11.33 -2.74
N ILE A 189 -11.16 -10.45 -2.14
CA ILE A 189 -10.60 -9.44 -1.24
C ILE A 189 -10.63 -10.05 0.15
N MET A 190 -9.46 -10.15 0.77
CA MET A 190 -9.24 -10.79 2.05
C MET A 190 -8.84 -9.73 3.09
N ALA A 191 -9.18 -9.98 4.35
CA ALA A 191 -8.82 -9.12 5.47
C ALA A 191 -8.24 -9.93 6.63
N ALA A 192 -7.38 -9.30 7.42
CA ALA A 192 -6.79 -9.85 8.63
C ALA A 192 -6.41 -8.74 9.61
N ASN A 193 -6.06 -9.14 10.82
CA ASN A 193 -5.38 -8.26 11.78
C ASN A 193 -3.93 -8.01 11.32
N LEU A 194 -3.33 -6.89 11.76
CA LEU A 194 -1.92 -6.57 11.49
C LEU A 194 -0.93 -7.64 11.98
N ASP A 195 -1.29 -8.44 12.98
CA ASP A 195 -0.48 -9.57 13.45
C ASP A 195 -0.66 -10.86 12.63
N GLY A 196 -1.50 -10.84 11.59
CA GLY A 196 -1.85 -11.98 10.73
C GLY A 196 -2.96 -12.88 11.28
N THR A 197 -3.55 -12.55 12.43
CA THR A 197 -4.69 -13.30 12.96
C THR A 197 -6.01 -12.90 12.29
N ASN A 198 -7.06 -13.70 12.48
CA ASN A 198 -8.40 -13.45 11.96
C ASN A 198 -8.44 -13.23 10.43
N VAL A 199 -7.74 -14.09 9.67
CA VAL A 199 -7.81 -14.10 8.21
C VAL A 199 -9.20 -14.55 7.77
N HIS A 200 -9.90 -13.73 7.00
CA HIS A 200 -11.22 -14.04 6.46
C HIS A 200 -11.43 -13.35 5.11
N PRO A 201 -12.30 -13.88 4.25
CA PRO A 201 -12.76 -13.17 3.07
C PRO A 201 -13.60 -11.95 3.47
N LEU A 202 -13.32 -10.81 2.86
CA LEU A 202 -14.09 -9.57 2.98
C LEU A 202 -15.07 -9.41 1.81
N VAL A 203 -14.64 -9.76 0.59
CA VAL A 203 -15.48 -9.79 -0.62
C VAL A 203 -15.12 -11.03 -1.45
N GLU A 204 -16.10 -11.85 -1.82
CA GLU A 204 -15.89 -13.11 -2.58
C GLU A 204 -16.67 -13.19 -3.89
N ASN A 205 -17.64 -12.29 -4.08
CA ASN A 205 -18.55 -12.31 -5.20
C ASN A 205 -18.30 -11.13 -6.14
N LYS A 206 -18.61 -11.30 -7.43
CA LYS A 206 -18.46 -10.23 -8.45
C LYS A 206 -17.07 -9.59 -8.40
N LEU A 207 -16.04 -10.43 -8.44
CA LEU A 207 -14.63 -10.06 -8.53
C LEU A 207 -13.98 -10.85 -9.67
N PRO A 208 -14.46 -10.72 -10.92
CA PRO A 208 -13.87 -11.45 -12.03
C PRO A 208 -12.42 -11.03 -12.33
N TYR A 209 -12.05 -9.75 -12.13
CA TYR A 209 -10.67 -9.29 -12.32
C TYR A 209 -10.32 -8.01 -11.53
N PRO A 210 -10.25 -8.08 -10.19
CA PRO A 210 -9.89 -6.94 -9.35
C PRO A 210 -8.43 -6.53 -9.56
N SER A 211 -8.16 -5.24 -9.76
CA SER A 211 -6.82 -4.74 -10.16
C SER A 211 -6.14 -3.79 -9.18
N GLY A 212 -6.88 -3.21 -8.24
CA GLY A 212 -6.33 -2.31 -7.23
C GLY A 212 -7.29 -2.17 -6.06
N LEU A 213 -6.73 -1.84 -4.89
CA LEU A 213 -7.49 -1.58 -3.68
C LEU A 213 -6.90 -0.40 -2.91
N ALA A 214 -7.74 0.35 -2.22
CA ALA A 214 -7.37 1.41 -1.30
C ALA A 214 -8.26 1.35 -0.06
N VAL A 215 -7.76 1.87 1.06
CA VAL A 215 -8.49 1.98 2.32
C VAL A 215 -8.72 3.46 2.59
N ASP A 216 -9.97 3.83 2.91
CA ASP A 216 -10.29 5.12 3.53
C ASP A 216 -10.41 4.90 5.05
N PRO A 217 -9.38 5.26 5.84
CA PRO A 217 -9.39 5.05 7.27
C PRO A 217 -10.37 5.98 8.02
N ILE A 218 -10.82 7.07 7.39
CA ILE A 218 -11.78 8.00 8.00
C ILE A 218 -13.19 7.43 7.89
N ARG A 219 -13.54 6.88 6.72
CA ARG A 219 -14.84 6.24 6.49
C ARG A 219 -14.91 4.81 6.97
N ASN A 220 -13.77 4.18 7.26
CA ASN A 220 -13.66 2.76 7.58
C ASN A 220 -14.23 1.90 6.43
N GLU A 221 -13.84 2.27 5.22
CA GLU A 221 -14.28 1.67 3.96
C GLU A 221 -13.06 1.26 3.12
N ILE A 222 -13.26 0.26 2.26
CA ILE A 222 -12.32 -0.07 1.20
C ILE A 222 -12.92 0.30 -0.15
N TYR A 223 -12.06 0.69 -1.08
CA TYR A 223 -12.38 0.94 -2.48
C TYR A 223 -11.58 -0.03 -3.32
N PHE A 224 -12.19 -0.63 -4.33
CA PHE A 224 -11.50 -1.54 -5.24
C PHE A 224 -12.03 -1.39 -6.66
N GLY A 225 -11.12 -1.52 -7.62
CA GLY A 225 -11.45 -1.48 -9.05
C GLY A 225 -11.42 -2.88 -9.64
N ASP A 226 -12.44 -3.22 -10.43
CA ASP A 226 -12.48 -4.45 -11.23
C ASP A 226 -12.50 -4.10 -12.71
N VAL A 227 -11.54 -4.66 -13.46
CA VAL A 227 -11.34 -4.34 -14.88
C VAL A 227 -12.38 -5.02 -15.76
N GLU A 228 -12.81 -6.23 -15.40
CA GLU A 228 -13.79 -6.97 -16.18
C GLU A 228 -15.22 -6.45 -15.93
N GLU A 229 -15.55 -6.05 -14.69
CA GLU A 229 -16.82 -5.37 -14.39
C GLU A 229 -16.83 -3.91 -14.87
N MET A 230 -15.65 -3.30 -15.08
CA MET A 230 -15.47 -1.88 -15.41
C MET A 230 -16.06 -0.93 -14.34
N LEU A 231 -15.94 -1.30 -13.07
CA LEU A 231 -16.46 -0.54 -11.93
C LEU A 231 -15.38 -0.28 -10.89
N ILE A 232 -15.55 0.85 -10.18
CA ILE A 232 -14.92 1.08 -8.88
C ILE A 232 -16.03 0.93 -7.85
N GLU A 233 -15.85 0.01 -6.93
CA GLU A 233 -16.80 -0.29 -5.88
C GLU A 233 -16.20 0.03 -4.52
N ARG A 234 -17.06 0.11 -3.51
CA ARG A 234 -16.66 0.28 -2.13
C ARG A 234 -17.46 -0.66 -1.24
N VAL A 235 -16.88 -1.06 -0.12
CA VAL A 235 -17.58 -1.73 0.98
C VAL A 235 -17.05 -1.22 2.30
N ASP A 236 -17.82 -1.36 3.37
CA ASP A 236 -17.26 -1.13 4.70
C ASP A 236 -16.26 -2.21 5.12
N MET A 237 -15.49 -1.96 6.18
CA MET A 237 -14.48 -2.90 6.70
C MET A 237 -15.07 -4.19 7.33
N HIS A 238 -16.39 -4.35 7.32
CA HIS A 238 -17.08 -5.61 7.65
C HIS A 238 -17.59 -6.36 6.41
N GLY A 239 -17.37 -5.81 5.21
CA GLY A 239 -17.79 -6.40 3.94
C GLY A 239 -19.26 -6.13 3.62
N ALA A 240 -19.91 -5.21 4.34
CA ALA A 240 -21.28 -4.79 4.11
C ALA A 240 -21.34 -3.46 3.33
N ASN A 241 -22.56 -3.05 2.99
CA ASN A 241 -22.84 -1.77 2.33
C ASN A 241 -22.11 -1.55 1.00
N ARG A 242 -22.07 -2.60 0.16
CA ARG A 242 -21.57 -2.56 -1.22
C ARG A 242 -22.43 -1.72 -2.15
#